data_AF-A0A0L6HYK1-F1
#
_entry.id   AF-A0A0L6HYK1-F1
#
_cell.length_a   1.000
_cell.length_b   1.000
_cell.length_c   1.000
_cell.angle_alpha   90.00
_cell.angle_beta   90.00
_cell.angle_gamma   90.00
#
_symmetry.space_group_name_H-M   'P 1'
#
loop_
_entity.id
_entity.type
_entity.pdbx_description
1 polymer ?
#
loop_
_entity_poly.entity_id
_entity_poly.type
_entity_poly.pdbx_seq_one_letter_code
_entity_poly.pdbx_strand_id
1 'polypeptide(L)' 'MAGAIDSALAERERDVRWLSVRSGIELGTLESVLAGERDVTVIELADIAQALGVAVARLAP' A
#
# COMPACT_ATOMS: atom_id res chain seq x y z
N MET A 1 4.63 -8.16 -2.50
CA MET A 1 4.25 -6.74 -2.45
C MET A 1 2.74 -6.54 -2.29
N ALA A 2 1.89 -6.77 -3.31
CA ALA A 2 0.42 -6.62 -3.17
C ALA A 2 -0.17 -7.41 -1.97
N GLY A 3 0.16 -8.69 -1.85
CA GLY A 3 -0.29 -9.50 -0.70
C GLY A 3 0.27 -9.06 0.66
N ALA A 4 1.41 -8.35 0.71
CA ALA A 4 1.95 -7.79 1.94
C ALA A 4 1.19 -6.52 2.37
N ILE A 5 0.76 -5.71 1.40
CA ILE A 5 -0.09 -4.54 1.64
C ILE A 5 -1.47 -5.00 2.14
N ASP A 6 -2.09 -5.99 1.48
CA ASP A 6 -3.39 -6.53 1.89
C ASP A 6 -3.34 -7.14 3.30
N SER A 7 -2.28 -7.89 3.61
CA SER A 7 -2.08 -8.45 4.95
C SER A 7 -1.94 -7.35 6.00
N ALA A 8 -1.14 -6.31 5.73
CA ALA A 8 -0.94 -5.19 6.66
C ALA A 8 -2.21 -4.36 6.87
N LEU A 9 -3.07 -4.25 5.85
CA LEU A 9 -4.39 -3.64 5.96
C LEU A 9 -5.33 -4.50 6.82
N ALA A 10 -5.38 -5.81 6.55
CA ALA A 10 -6.21 -6.75 7.30
C ALA A 10 -5.83 -6.83 8.79
N GLU A 11 -4.53 -6.86 9.11
CA GLU A 11 -4.01 -6.86 10.49
C GLU A 11 -4.49 -5.65 11.32
N ARG A 12 -4.86 -4.55 10.66
CA ARG A 12 -5.25 -3.29 11.28
C ARG A 12 -6.71 -2.91 11.06
N GLU A 13 -7.51 -3.81 10.49
CA GLU A 13 -8.91 -3.59 10.12
C GLU A 13 -9.07 -2.32 9.25
N ARG A 14 -8.15 -2.12 8.31
CA ARG A 14 -8.15 -1.00 7.36
C ARG A 14 -8.45 -1.48 5.95
N ASP A 15 -8.97 -0.57 5.14
CA ASP A 15 -9.25 -0.80 3.73
C ASP A 15 -8.34 0.07 2.84
N VAL A 16 -8.38 -0.19 1.54
CA VAL A 16 -7.59 0.54 0.53
C VAL A 16 -8.00 2.02 0.49
N ARG A 17 -9.27 2.34 0.78
CA ARG A 17 -9.75 3.72 0.84
C ARG A 17 -9.06 4.49 1.97
N TRP A 18 -8.91 3.87 3.14
CA TRP A 18 -8.15 4.43 4.25
C TRP A 18 -6.69 4.66 3.84
N LEU A 19 -6.08 3.71 3.15
CA LEU A 19 -4.70 3.84 2.68
C LEU A 19 -4.55 5.02 1.72
N SER A 20 -5.47 5.18 0.76
CA SER A 20 -5.48 6.31 -0.18
C SER A 20 -5.46 7.66 0.54
N VAL A 21 -6.34 7.83 1.53
CA VAL A 21 -6.40 9.07 2.32
C VAL A 21 -5.11 9.28 3.12
N ARG A 22 -4.50 8.19 3.61
CA ARG A 22 -3.35 8.27 4.51
C ARG A 22 -2.01 8.46 3.79
N SER A 23 -1.83 7.83 2.63
CA SER A 23 -0.61 7.96 1.81
C SER A 23 -0.66 9.12 0.83
N GLY A 24 -1.85 9.67 0.56
CA GLY A 24 -2.05 10.70 -0.47
C GLY A 24 -2.03 10.14 -1.90
N ILE A 25 -1.99 8.81 -2.06
CA ILE A 25 -2.06 8.14 -3.35
C ILE A 25 -3.54 7.99 -3.74
N GLU A 26 -3.86 8.28 -4.99
CA GLU A 26 -5.24 8.13 -5.48
C GLU A 26 -5.73 6.68 -5.36
N LEU A 27 -7.01 6.51 -5.03
CA LEU A 27 -7.63 5.20 -4.81
C LEU A 27 -7.45 4.26 -6.01
N GLY A 28 -7.75 4.74 -7.24
CA GLY A 28 -7.59 3.92 -8.45
C GLY A 28 -6.13 3.52 -8.70
N THR A 29 -5.18 4.36 -8.27
CA THR A 29 -3.76 4.03 -8.37
C THR A 29 -3.40 2.88 -7.42
N LEU A 30 -3.89 2.89 -6.18
CA LEU A 30 -3.71 1.79 -5.24
C LEU A 30 -4.39 0.51 -5.71
N GLU A 31 -5.60 0.60 -6.27
CA GLU A 31 -6.33 -0.54 -6.83
C GLU A 31 -5.54 -1.19 -7.97
N SER A 32 -5.00 -0.42 -8.92
CA SER A 32 -4.16 -0.97 -9.98
C SER A 32 -2.84 -1.57 -9.47
N VAL A 33 -2.24 -1.00 -8.42
CA VAL A 33 -1.04 -1.58 -7.78
C VAL A 33 -1.37 -2.92 -7.12
N LEU A 34 -2.50 -3.02 -6.42
CA LEU A 34 -2.93 -4.25 -5.75
C LEU A 34 -3.38 -5.33 -6.76
N ALA A 35 -3.96 -4.91 -7.88
CA ALA A 35 -4.29 -5.79 -9.00
C ALA A 35 -3.06 -6.27 -9.80
N GLY A 36 -1.88 -5.69 -9.54
CA GLY A 36 -0.65 -5.99 -10.30
C GLY A 36 -0.66 -5.43 -11.73
N GLU A 37 -1.57 -4.50 -12.02
CA GLU A 37 -1.70 -3.81 -13.31
C GLU A 37 -0.66 -2.68 -13.45
N ARG A 38 -0.05 -2.29 -12.33
CA ARG A 38 0.90 -1.20 -12.24
C ARG A 38 2.01 -1.50 -11.23
N ASP A 39 3.25 -1.27 -11.65
CA ASP A 39 4.39 -1.27 -10.73
C ASP A 39 4.35 -0.05 -9.80
N VAL A 40 4.72 -0.27 -8.54
CA VAL A 40 4.83 0.80 -7.55
C VAL A 40 6.23 1.40 -7.62
N THR A 41 6.30 2.73 -7.57
CA THR A 41 7.59 3.41 -7.44
C THR A 41 8.16 3.27 -6.03
N VAL A 42 9.47 3.47 -5.87
CA VAL A 42 10.12 3.46 -4.54
C VAL A 42 9.54 4.53 -3.62
N ILE A 43 9.14 5.68 -4.16
CA ILE A 43 8.54 6.78 -3.40
C ILE A 43 7.15 6.36 -2.88
N GLU A 44 6.29 5.86 -3.78
CA GLU A 44 4.96 5.38 -3.39
C GLU A 44 5.03 4.22 -2.39
N LEU A 45 6.00 3.31 -2.54
CA LEU A 45 6.21 2.24 -1.58
C LEU A 45 6.61 2.77 -0.20
N ALA A 46 7.43 3.82 -0.14
CA ALA A 46 7.77 4.49 1.11
C ALA A 46 6.55 5.17 1.74
N ASP A 47 5.72 5.84 0.95
CA ASP A 47 4.49 6.49 1.41
C ASP A 47 3.48 5.46 1.95
N ILE A 48 3.32 4.31 1.27
CA ILE A 48 2.47 3.20 1.72
C ILE A 48 3.01 2.61 3.03
N ALA A 49 4.33 2.36 3.12
CA ALA A 49 4.95 1.83 4.33
C ALA A 49 4.78 2.77 5.53
N GLN A 50 4.99 4.07 5.30
CA GLN A 50 4.79 5.10 6.32
C GLN A 50 3.33 5.19 6.75
N ALA A 51 2.38 5.14 5.81
CA ALA A 51 0.96 5.15 6.09
C ALA A 51 0.55 3.94 6.96
N LEU A 52 1.04 2.76 6.62
CA LEU A 52 0.80 1.51 7.36
C LEU A 52 1.58 1.39 8.67
N GLY A 53 2.54 2.29 8.91
CA GLY A 53 3.43 2.23 10.08
C GLY A 53 4.29 0.97 10.10
N VAL A 54 4.79 0.54 8.93
CA VAL A 54 5.68 -0.62 8.76
C VAL A 54 6.95 -0.20 8.04
N ALA A 55 7.99 -1.04 8.12
CA ALA A 55 9.20 -0.83 7.32
C ALA A 55 8.93 -1.17 5.85
N VAL A 56 9.54 -0.41 4.92
CA VAL A 56 9.48 -0.68 3.46
C VAL A 56 9.89 -2.11 3.12
N ALA A 57 10.90 -2.65 3.82
CA ALA A 57 11.36 -4.03 3.68
C ALA A 57 10.30 -5.09 4.01
N ARG A 58 9.22 -4.75 4.74
CA ARG A 58 8.09 -5.65 5.01
C ARG A 58 7.08 -5.71 3.85
N LEU A 59 7.13 -4.72 2.94
CA LEU A 59 6.26 -4.64 1.77
C LEU A 59 6.97 -5.11 0.50
N ALA A 60 8.30 -4.97 0.42
CA ALA A 60 9.12 -5.62 -0.59
C ALA A 60 8.97 -7.15 -0.49
N PRO A 61 9.02 -7.89 -1.62
CA PRO A 61 9.11 -9.35 -1.59
C PRO A 61 10.36 -9.85 -0.85
#